data_AF-A0AAY5KGC6-F1
#
_entry.id   AF-A0AAY5KGC6-F1
#
_cell.length_a   1.000
_cell.length_b   1.000
_cell.length_c   1.000
_cell.angle_alpha   90.00
_cell.angle_beta   90.00
_cell.angle_gamma   90.00
#
_symmetry.space_group_name_H-M   'P 1'
#
loop_
_entity.id
_entity.type
_entity.pdbx_description
1 polymer ?
#
loop_
_entity_poly.entity_id
_entity_poly.type
_entity_poly.pdbx_seq_one_letter_code
_entity_poly.pdbx_strand_id
1 'polypeptide(L)'
;MTLNGIHFLTAWSAGMASKLLDRLRRTLFKEGEAVFKEPTDVTEDSFPESSELEDDTECVSERLGGTLCFDGENVLESEDPGEASGLDSDSDFLGESVEDGFGSTETSPVGQSLGGSSLLTHQLQENWRSMRSRSVPEKLLFEVTDASVVQEGSSKYVLYTIHVIQSGMFDKSPAVITRRYSDFERLHNRLRRRHGDDMERVYFPRKKLRKNFVAETIAKRSRAFEQYLTHMHSLAELRRSPTFLEFFYLGDLQAGQMLMRVGHYQEALGPLLNGLRLQEKLGCEQQGKQQPQYQQRTHWLFTLLALVTSFQELEQLGEAQEHCDRALRDLAPSQDALLQHRFHPLLIPLLQINVRLSWKISRDKRRWEVLLQEIQNSGVDVGNQPSLKEYLMKEALVESEGDSKGKAKGDDTT
;
A
#
# COMPACT_ATOMS: atom_id res chain seq x y z
N MET A 1 10.91 18.57 31.13
CA MET A 1 10.80 17.27 31.83
C MET A 1 9.33 17.11 32.20
N THR A 2 8.50 16.43 31.43
CA THR A 2 8.43 14.97 31.30
C THR A 2 7.89 14.58 29.91
N LEU A 3 8.77 13.97 29.10
CA LEU A 3 8.42 13.08 28.00
C LEU A 3 8.41 11.67 28.61
N ASN A 4 7.31 10.93 28.48
CA ASN A 4 7.29 9.47 28.42
C ASN A 4 5.84 8.97 28.32
N GLY A 5 5.49 8.35 27.19
CA GLY A 5 4.18 7.75 27.02
C GLY A 5 3.83 7.30 25.60
N ILE A 6 4.81 6.92 24.76
CA ILE A 6 4.54 6.23 23.48
C ILE A 6 5.62 5.17 23.28
N HIS A 7 5.55 4.09 24.06
CA HIS A 7 6.23 2.84 23.76
C HIS A 7 5.38 1.73 24.37
N PHE A 8 5.19 0.63 23.63
CA PHE A 8 4.36 -0.56 23.90
C PHE A 8 3.01 -0.64 23.17
N LEU A 9 3.03 -0.69 21.83
CA LEU A 9 2.03 -1.45 21.04
C LEU A 9 2.57 -1.97 19.69
N THR A 10 3.88 -2.19 19.57
CA THR A 10 4.51 -2.70 18.33
C THR A 10 5.36 -3.93 18.64
N ALA A 11 4.70 -5.08 18.85
CA ALA A 11 5.40 -6.37 18.78
C ALA A 11 4.48 -7.58 18.59
N TRP A 12 3.18 -7.51 18.87
CA TRP A 12 2.28 -8.67 18.73
C TRP A 12 1.14 -8.33 17.77
N SER A 13 1.05 -9.06 16.64
CA SER A 13 -0.16 -9.32 15.81
C SER A 13 0.09 -9.33 14.29
N ALA A 14 1.09 -10.08 13.82
CA ALA A 14 1.09 -10.55 12.43
C ALA A 14 0.49 -11.97 12.34
N GLY A 15 0.90 -12.88 13.24
CA GLY A 15 0.42 -14.26 13.28
C GLY A 15 -0.96 -14.50 13.91
N MET A 16 -1.56 -13.51 14.58
CA MET A 16 -2.92 -13.61 15.11
C MET A 16 -3.98 -13.05 14.16
N ALA A 17 -3.65 -12.00 13.39
CA ALA A 17 -4.52 -11.44 12.36
C ALA A 17 -4.80 -12.45 11.23
N SER A 18 -3.80 -13.26 10.82
CA SER A 18 -4.00 -14.33 9.83
C SER A 18 -4.92 -15.44 10.36
N LYS A 19 -4.77 -15.83 11.63
CA LYS A 19 -5.63 -16.83 12.28
C LYS A 19 -7.05 -16.32 12.48
N LEU A 20 -7.24 -15.02 12.67
CA LEU A 20 -8.55 -14.39 12.80
C LEU A 20 -9.28 -14.34 11.46
N LEU A 21 -8.60 -13.92 10.39
CA LEU A 21 -9.14 -13.99 9.02
C LEU A 21 -9.43 -15.43 8.59
N ASP A 22 -8.57 -16.38 8.94
CA ASP A 22 -8.85 -17.81 8.72
C ASP A 22 -9.99 -18.34 9.60
N ARG A 23 -10.22 -17.77 10.79
CA ARG A 23 -11.38 -18.13 11.63
C ARG A 23 -12.68 -17.58 11.03
N LEU A 24 -12.69 -16.33 10.60
CA LEU A 24 -13.81 -15.70 9.88
C LEU A 24 -14.15 -16.42 8.58
N ARG A 25 -13.14 -16.83 7.82
CA ARG A 25 -13.32 -17.65 6.62
C ARG A 25 -13.90 -19.03 6.93
N ARG A 26 -13.49 -19.64 8.05
CA ARG A 26 -14.02 -20.95 8.50
C ARG A 26 -15.45 -20.90 9.03
N THR A 27 -15.88 -19.79 9.62
CA THR A 27 -17.24 -19.64 10.17
C THR A 27 -18.26 -19.28 9.09
N LEU A 28 -17.90 -18.47 8.09
CA LEU A 28 -18.84 -18.00 7.07
C LEU A 28 -19.15 -18.99 5.94
N PHE A 29 -18.28 -19.98 5.70
CA PHE A 29 -18.46 -20.97 4.62
C PHE A 29 -18.84 -22.38 5.11
N LYS A 30 -19.13 -22.55 6.40
CA LYS A 30 -19.48 -23.87 6.99
C LYS A 30 -20.97 -24.02 7.34
N GLU A 31 -21.81 -23.11 6.89
CA GLU A 31 -23.26 -23.18 7.13
C GLU A 31 -23.98 -23.41 5.80
N GLY A 32 -23.90 -24.66 5.34
CA GLY A 32 -24.44 -25.10 4.06
C GLY A 32 -24.14 -26.58 3.82
N GLU A 33 -25.03 -27.42 4.37
CA GLU A 33 -25.26 -28.84 4.06
C GLU A 33 -24.49 -29.91 4.84
N ALA A 34 -25.29 -30.76 5.48
CA ALA A 34 -24.94 -31.89 6.30
C ALA A 34 -25.48 -33.19 5.68
N VAL A 35 -24.78 -34.28 6.02
CA VAL A 35 -25.20 -35.70 5.99
C VAL A 35 -25.12 -36.44 4.64
N PHE A 36 -24.10 -37.31 4.46
CA PHE A 36 -24.26 -38.78 4.45
C PHE A 36 -22.92 -39.56 4.32
N LYS A 37 -22.73 -40.50 5.27
CA LYS A 37 -21.95 -41.77 5.31
C LYS A 37 -20.45 -41.87 4.92
N GLU A 38 -19.65 -42.32 5.91
CA GLU A 38 -18.32 -42.97 5.81
C GLU A 38 -18.41 -44.46 5.32
N PRO A 39 -17.31 -45.25 5.31
CA PRO A 39 -16.12 -45.16 4.46
C PRO A 39 -15.82 -46.51 3.77
N THR A 40 -14.87 -46.58 2.82
CA THR A 40 -14.20 -47.86 2.52
C THR A 40 -12.75 -47.63 2.08
N ASP A 41 -11.92 -48.43 2.71
CA ASP A 41 -10.47 -48.60 2.67
C ASP A 41 -10.01 -49.27 1.36
N VAL A 42 -9.01 -48.73 0.66
CA VAL A 42 -8.08 -49.54 -0.16
C VAL A 42 -6.79 -48.78 -0.45
N THR A 43 -5.74 -49.24 0.23
CA THR A 43 -4.39 -49.57 -0.24
C THR A 43 -3.60 -48.58 -1.10
N GLU A 44 -2.45 -48.21 -0.53
CA GLU A 44 -1.16 -48.04 -1.20
C GLU A 44 -1.05 -48.91 -2.46
N ASP A 45 -0.70 -48.28 -3.59
CA ASP A 45 0.11 -48.97 -4.56
C ASP A 45 1.06 -48.03 -5.30
N SER A 46 2.25 -48.57 -5.43
CA SER A 46 3.50 -48.08 -6.01
C SER A 46 3.40 -47.85 -7.53
N PHE A 47 4.48 -47.30 -8.07
CA PHE A 47 4.97 -47.33 -9.47
C PHE A 47 4.78 -46.05 -10.33
N PRO A 48 5.70 -45.77 -11.28
CA PRO A 48 7.14 -45.96 -11.26
C PRO A 48 7.95 -44.70 -11.63
N GLU A 49 9.24 -44.83 -11.36
CA GLU A 49 10.39 -44.09 -11.88
C GLU A 49 10.39 -43.91 -13.41
N SER A 50 11.11 -42.87 -13.86
CA SER A 50 11.49 -42.49 -15.24
C SER A 50 10.72 -41.33 -15.89
N SER A 51 11.38 -40.17 -15.91
CA SER A 51 11.52 -39.23 -17.03
C SER A 51 12.29 -38.02 -16.47
N GLU A 52 13.61 -38.15 -16.44
CA GLU A 52 14.51 -37.02 -16.32
C GLU A 52 14.32 -36.16 -17.58
N LEU A 53 13.88 -34.92 -17.40
CA LEU A 53 14.05 -33.89 -18.41
C LEU A 53 15.04 -32.89 -17.80
N GLU A 54 16.23 -32.88 -18.39
CA GLU A 54 17.30 -31.93 -18.13
C GLU A 54 16.75 -30.50 -18.23
N ASP A 55 17.09 -29.67 -17.26
CA ASP A 55 16.72 -28.25 -17.20
C ASP A 55 17.81 -27.48 -17.94
N ASP A 56 17.56 -27.06 -19.18
CA ASP A 56 18.48 -26.31 -20.07
C ASP A 56 18.85 -24.89 -19.56
N THR A 57 18.88 -24.66 -18.25
CA THR A 57 19.21 -23.34 -17.67
C THR A 57 20.70 -23.12 -17.44
N GLU A 58 21.57 -24.09 -17.73
CA GLU A 58 23.04 -23.91 -17.64
C GLU A 58 23.64 -23.14 -18.84
N CYS A 59 22.92 -23.01 -19.98
CA CYS A 59 23.49 -22.38 -21.19
C CYS A 59 23.48 -20.82 -21.19
N VAL A 60 23.07 -20.18 -20.10
CA VAL A 60 23.19 -18.71 -19.95
C VAL A 60 24.43 -18.27 -19.18
N SER A 61 25.13 -19.18 -18.51
CA SER A 61 26.36 -18.87 -17.77
C SER A 61 27.59 -18.78 -18.67
N GLU A 62 27.57 -19.40 -19.86
CA GLU A 62 28.73 -19.46 -20.76
C GLU A 62 28.86 -18.25 -21.71
N ARG A 63 27.89 -17.33 -21.73
CA ARG A 63 27.87 -16.17 -22.64
C ARG A 63 28.20 -14.82 -22.01
N LEU A 64 28.61 -14.80 -20.75
CA LEU A 64 29.10 -13.60 -20.07
C LEU A 64 30.54 -13.79 -19.57
N GLY A 65 31.40 -14.31 -20.44
CA GLY A 65 32.86 -14.21 -20.29
C GLY A 65 33.34 -12.81 -20.67
N GLY A 66 33.21 -11.85 -19.77
CA GLY A 66 33.82 -10.52 -19.89
C GLY A 66 35.09 -10.45 -19.05
N THR A 67 36.26 -10.39 -19.70
CA THR A 67 37.56 -10.21 -19.05
C THR A 67 37.74 -8.74 -18.65
N LEU A 68 37.81 -8.46 -17.35
CA LEU A 68 38.26 -7.15 -16.84
C LEU A 68 39.79 -7.12 -16.85
N CYS A 69 40.38 -6.32 -17.73
CA CYS A 69 41.79 -5.96 -17.68
C CYS A 69 41.99 -4.83 -16.67
N PHE A 70 42.88 -5.03 -15.70
CA PHE A 70 43.50 -3.94 -14.96
C PHE A 70 44.95 -3.84 -15.43
N ASP A 71 45.23 -2.82 -16.26
CA ASP A 71 46.60 -2.43 -16.53
C ASP A 71 47.18 -1.79 -15.26
N GLY A 72 48.28 -2.38 -14.79
CA GLY A 72 48.99 -1.95 -13.60
C GLY A 72 50.05 -0.90 -13.87
N GLU A 73 50.52 -0.29 -12.79
CA GLU A 73 51.87 0.24 -12.66
C GLU A 73 52.25 0.06 -11.18
N ASN A 74 52.90 -1.04 -10.81
CA ASN A 74 54.35 -1.21 -10.60
C ASN A 74 54.93 -0.18 -9.62
N VAL A 75 55.46 -0.61 -8.45
CA VAL A 75 56.89 -0.57 -8.03
C VAL A 75 56.87 -0.08 -6.56
N LEU A 76 57.52 -0.60 -5.52
CA LEU A 76 58.51 -1.65 -5.25
C LEU A 76 58.47 -1.94 -3.72
N GLU A 77 59.00 -3.10 -3.30
CA GLU A 77 59.92 -3.36 -2.16
C GLU A 77 59.73 -2.56 -0.83
N SER A 78 59.81 -3.10 0.38
CA SER A 78 60.32 -4.37 0.92
C SER A 78 60.25 -4.28 2.47
N GLU A 79 60.50 -5.42 3.13
CA GLU A 79 60.99 -5.59 4.51
C GLU A 79 60.00 -5.63 5.69
N ASP A 80 60.28 -6.63 6.53
CA ASP A 80 59.68 -7.14 7.77
C ASP A 80 60.36 -6.47 9.00
N PRO A 81 60.34 -7.07 10.21
CA PRO A 81 59.38 -6.99 11.32
C PRO A 81 59.84 -6.06 12.48
N GLY A 82 59.01 -5.91 13.53
CA GLY A 82 59.53 -5.77 14.90
C GLY A 82 58.97 -4.64 15.79
N GLU A 83 58.37 -5.09 16.90
CA GLU A 83 58.45 -4.58 18.28
C GLU A 83 58.15 -3.12 18.69
N ALA A 84 57.29 -3.05 19.72
CA ALA A 84 57.43 -2.31 20.99
C ALA A 84 57.00 -0.83 21.12
N SER A 85 56.00 -0.68 22.02
CA SER A 85 55.92 0.29 23.14
C SER A 85 55.35 1.71 22.92
N GLY A 86 54.53 2.13 23.90
CA GLY A 86 54.11 3.51 24.16
C GLY A 86 52.61 3.67 24.46
N LEU A 87 52.14 3.32 25.68
CA LEU A 87 51.67 4.24 26.75
C LEU A 87 50.39 5.03 26.38
N ASP A 88 49.20 4.64 26.85
CA ASP A 88 48.56 4.85 28.18
C ASP A 88 47.97 6.26 28.41
N SER A 89 46.65 6.26 28.67
CA SER A 89 45.92 6.93 29.77
C SER A 89 45.98 8.46 29.95
N ASP A 90 44.83 9.14 29.86
CA ASP A 90 44.03 9.61 31.01
C ASP A 90 43.07 10.77 30.70
N SER A 91 42.07 10.85 31.58
CA SER A 91 40.85 11.64 31.59
C SER A 91 41.00 13.06 32.17
N ASP A 92 39.83 13.70 32.38
CA ASP A 92 39.54 14.86 33.26
C ASP A 92 39.61 16.24 32.57
N PHE A 93 38.82 17.28 32.88
CA PHE A 93 37.68 17.58 33.77
C PHE A 93 37.47 19.13 33.66
N LEU A 94 36.27 19.63 33.97
CA LEU A 94 35.84 21.05 34.19
C LEU A 94 35.61 21.96 32.97
N GLY A 95 34.63 22.87 32.98
CA GLY A 95 33.82 23.34 34.10
C GLY A 95 32.64 24.23 33.65
N GLU A 96 31.67 24.30 34.55
CA GLU A 96 30.40 25.00 34.49
C GLU A 96 30.52 26.42 35.08
N SER A 97 29.80 27.42 34.57
CA SER A 97 29.35 28.58 35.35
C SER A 97 28.26 29.43 34.67
N VAL A 98 27.04 29.26 35.20
CA VAL A 98 26.06 30.23 35.74
C VAL A 98 25.72 31.57 35.05
N GLU A 99 24.41 31.69 34.78
CA GLU A 99 23.42 32.79 35.00
C GLU A 99 23.77 34.26 34.68
N ASP A 100 22.89 34.94 33.91
CA ASP A 100 22.03 36.02 34.45
C ASP A 100 20.96 36.55 33.44
N GLY A 101 19.80 36.96 33.97
CA GLY A 101 19.17 38.27 33.66
C GLY A 101 18.31 38.52 32.40
N PHE A 102 17.02 38.84 32.63
CA PHE A 102 15.98 39.30 31.70
C PHE A 102 16.21 40.65 30.98
N GLY A 103 15.52 40.89 29.85
CA GLY A 103 15.27 42.25 29.32
C GLY A 103 14.49 42.33 27.99
N SER A 104 13.35 43.01 28.00
CA SER A 104 12.37 43.17 26.90
C SER A 104 12.70 44.23 25.84
N THR A 105 11.90 44.19 24.76
CA THR A 105 11.40 45.29 23.87
C THR A 105 12.22 45.80 22.67
N GLU A 106 11.55 45.68 21.51
CA GLU A 106 11.40 46.60 20.35
C GLU A 106 12.60 47.35 19.75
N THR A 107 12.77 47.21 18.42
CA THR A 107 12.66 48.28 17.39
C THR A 107 13.47 47.91 16.13
N SER A 108 12.84 47.97 14.95
CA SER A 108 13.54 48.12 13.65
C SER A 108 13.86 49.61 13.43
N PRO A 109 14.83 49.97 12.55
CA PRO A 109 14.44 50.28 11.17
C PRO A 109 15.49 50.00 10.05
N VAL A 110 14.94 49.77 8.85
CA VAL A 110 15.35 50.19 7.49
C VAL A 110 16.80 49.99 7.02
N GLY A 111 16.95 49.15 5.99
CA GLY A 111 18.01 49.21 4.98
C GLY A 111 17.52 48.62 3.65
N GLN A 112 17.21 49.46 2.67
CA GLN A 112 16.96 49.06 1.28
C GLN A 112 18.30 48.85 0.57
N SER A 113 18.50 47.71 -0.12
CA SER A 113 19.43 47.63 -1.24
C SER A 113 19.12 46.43 -2.17
N LEU A 114 18.84 46.81 -3.43
CA LEU A 114 18.99 46.11 -4.70
C LEU A 114 18.58 44.63 -4.83
N GLY A 115 17.40 44.45 -5.41
CA GLY A 115 17.00 43.24 -6.12
C GLY A 115 17.74 43.08 -7.45
N GLY A 116 18.05 41.84 -7.80
CA GLY A 116 18.66 41.50 -9.09
C GLY A 116 19.10 40.05 -9.28
N SER A 117 19.08 39.19 -8.24
CA SER A 117 19.54 37.79 -8.37
C SER A 117 18.55 36.73 -7.86
N SER A 118 17.41 37.11 -7.28
CA SER A 118 16.46 36.16 -6.70
C SER A 118 15.51 35.50 -7.71
N LEU A 119 15.34 36.07 -8.90
CA LEU A 119 14.39 35.54 -9.89
C LEU A 119 14.91 34.28 -10.57
N LEU A 120 16.21 34.20 -10.88
CA LEU A 120 16.82 32.99 -11.43
C LEU A 120 16.87 31.87 -10.41
N THR A 121 17.14 32.17 -9.13
CA THR A 121 17.14 31.17 -8.06
C THR A 121 15.74 30.72 -7.69
N HIS A 122 14.74 31.61 -7.68
CA HIS A 122 13.34 31.25 -7.47
C HIS A 122 12.81 30.40 -8.63
N GLN A 123 13.07 30.81 -9.87
CA GLN A 123 12.63 30.09 -11.05
C GLN A 123 13.32 28.72 -11.15
N LEU A 124 14.62 28.62 -10.83
CA LEU A 124 15.30 27.33 -10.68
C LEU A 124 14.68 26.52 -9.55
N GLN A 125 14.42 27.09 -8.37
CA GLN A 125 13.82 26.40 -7.23
C GLN A 125 12.39 25.91 -7.54
N GLU A 126 11.60 26.69 -8.27
CA GLU A 126 10.30 26.32 -8.80
C GLU A 126 10.42 25.25 -9.87
N ASN A 127 11.44 25.31 -10.74
CA ASN A 127 11.73 24.24 -11.70
C ASN A 127 12.19 22.96 -10.99
N TRP A 128 12.99 23.03 -9.93
CA TRP A 128 13.37 21.89 -9.10
C TRP A 128 12.17 21.32 -8.33
N ARG A 129 11.22 22.17 -7.92
CA ARG A 129 9.93 21.74 -7.33
C ARG A 129 9.00 21.14 -8.39
N SER A 130 8.97 21.68 -9.62
CA SER A 130 8.17 21.17 -10.75
C SER A 130 8.79 19.92 -11.40
N MET A 131 10.11 19.74 -11.29
CA MET A 131 10.80 18.52 -11.68
C MET A 131 10.61 17.42 -10.64
N ARG A 132 10.45 17.76 -9.35
CA ARG A 132 9.95 16.82 -8.35
C ARG A 132 8.48 16.46 -8.54
N SER A 133 7.66 17.35 -9.12
CA SER A 133 6.28 16.99 -9.51
C SER A 133 6.22 16.16 -10.80
N ARG A 134 7.29 16.12 -11.61
CA ARG A 134 7.60 15.01 -12.52
C ARG A 134 8.23 13.87 -11.72
N SER A 135 7.45 13.34 -10.77
CA SER A 135 7.92 12.38 -9.79
C SER A 135 8.54 11.16 -10.47
N VAL A 136 9.85 10.99 -10.29
CA VAL A 136 10.45 9.65 -10.37
C VAL A 136 9.65 8.82 -9.37
N PRO A 137 8.96 7.74 -9.79
CA PRO A 137 8.22 6.91 -8.87
C PRO A 137 9.20 6.45 -7.80
N GLU A 138 8.88 6.68 -6.52
CA GLU A 138 9.68 6.10 -5.44
C GLU A 138 9.76 4.60 -5.68
N LYS A 139 10.98 4.08 -5.63
CA LYS A 139 11.23 2.70 -6.00
C LYS A 139 10.60 1.81 -4.94
N LEU A 140 9.56 1.06 -5.28
CA LEU A 140 9.03 0.04 -4.38
C LEU A 140 9.90 -1.21 -4.44
N LEU A 141 10.16 -1.78 -3.26
CA LEU A 141 10.75 -3.10 -3.08
C LEU A 141 9.63 -4.08 -2.70
N PHE A 142 9.61 -5.21 -3.41
CA PHE A 142 8.72 -6.33 -3.12
C PHE A 142 9.58 -7.48 -2.61
N GLU A 143 9.35 -7.89 -1.36
CA GLU A 143 10.15 -8.92 -0.68
C GLU A 143 9.24 -10.02 -0.17
N VAL A 144 9.51 -11.27 -0.55
CA VAL A 144 8.77 -12.42 0.00
C VAL A 144 9.38 -12.78 1.35
N THR A 145 8.64 -12.50 2.43
CA THR A 145 9.10 -12.72 3.80
C THR A 145 8.67 -14.06 4.37
N ASP A 146 7.58 -14.64 3.88
CA ASP A 146 7.13 -15.97 4.26
C ASP A 146 6.51 -16.70 3.06
N ALA A 147 6.70 -18.03 3.04
CA ALA A 147 6.06 -18.91 2.08
C ALA A 147 5.63 -20.20 2.80
N SER A 148 4.37 -20.24 3.21
CA SER A 148 3.82 -21.30 4.04
C SER A 148 2.89 -22.22 3.24
N VAL A 149 2.98 -23.53 3.52
CA VAL A 149 2.11 -24.53 2.90
C VAL A 149 0.83 -24.63 3.73
N VAL A 150 -0.29 -24.27 3.13
CA VAL A 150 -1.61 -24.28 3.76
C VAL A 150 -2.43 -25.45 3.24
N GLN A 151 -3.13 -26.13 4.15
CA GLN A 151 -4.10 -27.17 3.83
C GLN A 151 -5.49 -26.70 4.28
N GLU A 152 -6.38 -26.50 3.31
CA GLU A 152 -7.76 -26.05 3.50
C GLU A 152 -8.70 -27.15 2.98
N GLY A 153 -9.26 -27.95 3.89
CA GLY A 153 -10.03 -29.14 3.54
C GLY A 153 -9.18 -30.14 2.73
N SER A 154 -9.64 -30.47 1.52
CA SER A 154 -8.92 -31.33 0.57
C SER A 154 -7.89 -30.58 -0.29
N SER A 155 -7.85 -29.25 -0.23
CA SER A 155 -6.96 -28.43 -1.04
C SER A 155 -5.68 -28.11 -0.31
N LYS A 156 -4.54 -28.26 -1.00
CA LYS A 156 -3.22 -27.88 -0.50
C LYS A 156 -2.61 -26.83 -1.43
N TYR A 157 -2.12 -25.73 -0.89
CA TYR A 157 -1.50 -24.65 -1.66
C TYR A 157 -0.37 -23.97 -0.88
N VAL A 158 0.47 -23.22 -1.59
CA VAL A 158 1.50 -22.37 -0.99
C VAL A 158 0.98 -20.95 -0.96
N LEU A 159 1.07 -20.32 0.20
CA LEU A 159 0.68 -18.95 0.44
C LEU A 159 1.94 -18.10 0.64
N TYR A 160 2.08 -17.06 -0.17
CA TYR A 160 3.24 -16.18 -0.17
C TYR A 160 2.87 -14.87 0.51
N THR A 161 3.64 -14.49 1.53
CA THR A 161 3.53 -13.21 2.22
C THR A 161 4.61 -12.29 1.69
N ILE A 162 4.21 -11.14 1.16
CA ILE A 162 5.09 -10.20 0.47
C ILE A 162 4.99 -8.84 1.15
N HIS A 163 6.13 -8.32 1.57
CA HIS A 163 6.24 -6.95 2.04
C HIS A 163 6.39 -6.00 0.85
N VAL A 164 5.64 -4.90 0.90
CA VAL A 164 5.74 -3.76 -0.01
C VAL A 164 6.40 -2.63 0.77
N ILE A 165 7.62 -2.30 0.37
CA ILE A 165 8.51 -1.39 1.08
C ILE A 165 8.87 -0.21 0.17
N GLN A 166 8.85 1.00 0.71
CA GLN A 166 9.25 2.20 -0.02
C GLN A 166 10.77 2.37 0.08
N SER A 167 11.50 2.29 -1.05
CA SER A 167 12.96 2.40 -1.03
C SER A 167 13.40 3.84 -0.78
N GLY A 168 14.46 4.03 0.01
CA GLY A 168 15.09 5.33 0.23
C GLY A 168 14.55 6.11 1.44
N MET A 169 13.53 5.59 2.12
CA MET A 169 13.06 6.11 3.41
C MET A 169 13.08 4.98 4.44
N PHE A 170 13.25 5.32 5.71
CA PHE A 170 13.08 4.36 6.80
C PHE A 170 11.59 4.00 6.88
N ASP A 171 11.22 2.85 6.32
CA ASP A 171 9.86 2.36 6.29
C ASP A 171 9.49 1.80 7.67
N LYS A 172 8.84 2.63 8.49
CA LYS A 172 8.39 2.28 9.84
C LYS A 172 7.24 1.27 9.85
N SER A 173 6.55 1.09 8.71
CA SER A 173 5.35 0.27 8.62
C SER A 173 5.29 -0.43 7.26
N PRO A 174 5.90 -1.62 7.12
CA PRO A 174 5.77 -2.41 5.89
C PRO A 174 4.30 -2.73 5.64
N ALA A 175 3.88 -2.60 4.39
CA ALA A 175 2.56 -3.01 3.97
C ALA A 175 2.68 -4.45 3.45
N VAL A 176 1.66 -5.27 3.64
CA VAL A 176 1.78 -6.71 3.37
C VAL A 176 0.69 -7.15 2.40
N ILE A 177 1.03 -8.03 1.46
CA ILE A 177 0.04 -8.79 0.70
C ILE A 177 0.27 -10.28 0.90
N THR A 178 -0.82 -11.04 0.89
CA THR A 178 -0.78 -12.49 1.02
C THR A 178 -1.52 -13.12 -0.15
N ARG A 179 -0.79 -13.86 -0.99
CA ARG A 179 -1.29 -14.35 -2.30
C ARG A 179 -0.77 -15.76 -2.59
N ARG A 180 -1.57 -16.56 -3.29
CA ARG A 180 -1.15 -17.87 -3.82
C ARG A 180 -0.72 -17.75 -5.28
N TYR A 181 -0.06 -18.78 -5.80
CA TYR A 181 0.39 -18.81 -7.21
C TYR A 181 -0.72 -18.49 -8.21
N SER A 182 -1.93 -19.04 -8.01
CA SER A 182 -3.04 -18.85 -8.94
C SER A 182 -3.61 -17.43 -8.92
N ASP A 183 -3.37 -16.64 -7.87
CA ASP A 183 -3.77 -15.22 -7.84
C ASP A 183 -2.84 -14.42 -8.75
N PHE A 184 -1.53 -14.69 -8.68
CA PHE A 184 -0.53 -14.15 -9.60
C PHE A 184 -0.78 -14.55 -11.06
N GLU A 185 -1.14 -15.82 -11.30
CA GLU A 185 -1.50 -16.33 -12.62
C GLU A 185 -2.72 -15.59 -13.18
N ARG A 186 -3.75 -15.35 -12.34
CA ARG A 186 -4.93 -14.57 -12.72
C ARG A 186 -4.58 -13.13 -13.06
N LEU A 187 -3.76 -12.47 -12.23
CA LEU A 187 -3.27 -11.11 -12.49
C LEU A 187 -2.54 -11.05 -13.83
N HIS A 188 -1.57 -11.93 -14.05
CA HIS A 188 -0.78 -11.99 -15.28
C HIS A 188 -1.68 -12.14 -16.51
N ASN A 189 -2.63 -13.08 -16.47
CA ASN A 189 -3.54 -13.31 -17.57
C ASN A 189 -4.47 -12.11 -17.85
N ARG A 190 -4.93 -11.40 -16.82
CA ARG A 190 -5.76 -10.20 -16.99
C ARG A 190 -4.97 -9.05 -17.60
N LEU A 191 -3.75 -8.81 -17.11
CA LEU A 191 -2.87 -7.79 -17.65
C LEU A 191 -2.49 -8.10 -19.10
N ARG A 192 -2.14 -9.35 -19.41
CA ARG A 192 -1.78 -9.77 -20.78
C ARG A 192 -2.91 -9.55 -21.79
N ARG A 193 -4.18 -9.69 -21.37
CA ARG A 193 -5.34 -9.40 -22.24
C ARG A 193 -5.54 -7.92 -22.51
N ARG A 194 -5.20 -7.03 -21.55
CA ARG A 194 -5.46 -5.58 -21.64
C ARG A 194 -4.25 -4.77 -22.11
N HIS A 195 -3.04 -5.26 -21.82
CA HIS A 195 -1.76 -4.59 -22.02
C HIS A 195 -0.77 -5.54 -22.71
N GLY A 196 -1.19 -6.15 -23.83
CA GLY A 196 -0.46 -7.23 -24.49
C GLY A 196 1.00 -6.88 -24.81
N ASP A 197 1.22 -5.71 -25.41
CA ASP A 197 2.55 -5.23 -25.81
C ASP A 197 3.47 -4.98 -24.60
N ASP A 198 2.94 -4.33 -23.55
CA ASP A 198 3.69 -4.09 -22.31
C ASP A 198 4.03 -5.40 -21.57
N MET A 199 3.16 -6.40 -21.67
CA MET A 199 3.30 -7.70 -21.01
C MET A 199 4.16 -8.71 -21.78
N GLU A 200 4.49 -8.46 -23.05
CA GLU A 200 5.26 -9.39 -23.89
C GLU A 200 6.64 -9.69 -23.29
N ARG A 201 7.26 -8.66 -22.71
CA ARG A 201 8.61 -8.74 -22.12
C ARG A 201 8.60 -9.15 -20.65
N VAL A 202 7.42 -9.30 -20.05
CA VAL A 202 7.26 -9.60 -18.64
C VAL A 202 7.33 -11.12 -18.44
N TYR A 203 8.42 -11.60 -17.86
CA TYR A 203 8.56 -13.01 -17.48
C TYR A 203 7.60 -13.37 -16.33
N PHE A 204 6.93 -14.52 -16.46
CA PHE A 204 6.10 -15.11 -15.42
C PHE A 204 6.49 -16.58 -15.16
N PRO A 205 6.68 -17.00 -13.89
CA PRO A 205 7.11 -18.36 -13.58
C PRO A 205 6.07 -19.40 -14.02
N ARG A 206 6.51 -20.39 -14.81
CA ARG A 206 5.64 -21.44 -15.36
C ARG A 206 5.05 -22.35 -14.27
N LYS A 207 3.84 -22.84 -14.53
CA LYS A 207 3.14 -23.77 -13.66
C LYS A 207 3.81 -25.14 -13.72
N LYS A 208 4.12 -25.71 -12.54
CA LYS A 208 4.65 -27.08 -12.42
C LYS A 208 3.51 -28.02 -12.06
N LEU A 209 3.43 -29.18 -12.74
CA LEU A 209 2.42 -30.19 -12.46
C LEU A 209 2.78 -31.07 -11.25
N ARG A 210 4.07 -31.20 -10.93
CA ARG A 210 4.60 -32.01 -9.82
C ARG A 210 5.57 -31.19 -8.95
N LYS A 211 5.85 -31.68 -7.74
CA LYS A 211 6.83 -31.09 -6.79
C LYS A 211 6.57 -29.62 -6.39
N ASN A 212 5.30 -29.19 -6.40
CA ASN A 212 4.91 -27.80 -6.07
C ASN A 212 5.25 -27.37 -4.63
N PHE A 213 5.41 -28.32 -3.70
CA PHE A 213 5.66 -28.06 -2.29
C PHE A 213 7.13 -28.28 -1.88
N VAL A 214 8.02 -28.57 -2.84
CA VAL A 214 9.45 -28.71 -2.56
C VAL A 214 10.04 -27.32 -2.29
N ALA A 215 10.84 -27.20 -1.24
CA ALA A 215 11.43 -25.94 -0.79
C ALA A 215 12.16 -25.19 -1.93
N GLU A 216 12.89 -25.90 -2.78
CA GLU A 216 13.56 -25.32 -3.96
C GLU A 216 12.57 -24.67 -4.94
N THR A 217 11.44 -25.33 -5.23
CA THR A 217 10.41 -24.77 -6.11
C THR A 217 9.72 -23.57 -5.46
N ILE A 218 9.51 -23.62 -4.14
CA ILE A 218 8.95 -22.50 -3.39
C ILE A 218 9.91 -21.31 -3.46
N ALA A 219 11.20 -21.50 -3.16
CA ALA A 219 12.22 -20.45 -3.21
C ALA A 219 12.39 -19.83 -4.61
N LYS A 220 12.47 -20.66 -5.66
CA LYS A 220 12.53 -20.20 -7.06
C LYS A 220 11.29 -19.35 -7.42
N ARG A 221 10.10 -19.76 -6.98
CA ARG A 221 8.86 -18.98 -7.19
C ARG A 221 8.83 -17.69 -6.37
N SER A 222 9.28 -17.71 -5.12
CA SER A 222 9.38 -16.51 -4.28
C SER A 222 10.20 -15.45 -4.99
N ARG A 223 11.41 -15.79 -5.43
CA ARG A 223 12.27 -14.85 -6.17
C ARG A 223 11.64 -14.37 -7.47
N ALA A 224 11.01 -15.26 -8.22
CA ALA A 224 10.32 -14.90 -9.45
C ALA A 224 9.16 -13.91 -9.20
N PHE A 225 8.43 -14.02 -8.10
CA PHE A 225 7.35 -13.09 -7.76
C PHE A 225 7.87 -11.70 -7.37
N GLU A 226 8.96 -11.61 -6.62
CA GLU A 226 9.61 -10.33 -6.33
C GLU A 226 10.02 -9.61 -7.62
N GLN A 227 10.69 -10.34 -8.52
CA GLN A 227 11.13 -9.83 -9.82
C GLN A 227 9.95 -9.44 -10.70
N TYR A 228 8.89 -10.26 -10.74
CA TYR A 228 7.67 -10.01 -11.49
C TYR A 228 6.98 -8.71 -11.05
N LEU A 229 6.76 -8.54 -9.75
CA LEU A 229 6.15 -7.32 -9.19
C LEU A 229 7.03 -6.09 -9.42
N THR A 230 8.34 -6.22 -9.23
CA THR A 230 9.30 -5.14 -9.47
C THR A 230 9.28 -4.70 -10.93
N HIS A 231 9.26 -5.64 -11.87
CA HIS A 231 9.25 -5.34 -13.29
C HIS A 231 7.91 -4.70 -13.72
N MET A 232 6.77 -5.25 -13.29
CA MET A 232 5.47 -4.61 -13.55
C MET A 232 5.38 -3.18 -13.00
N HIS A 233 5.87 -2.94 -11.79
CA HIS A 233 5.88 -1.60 -11.20
C HIS A 233 6.80 -0.63 -11.96
N SER A 234 7.86 -1.12 -12.62
CA SER A 234 8.74 -0.28 -13.44
C SER A 234 8.07 0.22 -14.73
N LEU A 235 7.00 -0.44 -15.18
CA LEU A 235 6.26 -0.10 -16.40
C LEU A 235 5.10 0.85 -16.05
N ALA A 236 5.15 2.07 -16.58
CA ALA A 236 4.23 3.15 -16.19
C ALA A 236 2.75 2.83 -16.51
N GLU A 237 2.50 2.15 -17.63
CA GLU A 237 1.16 1.72 -18.06
C GLU A 237 0.59 0.65 -17.13
N LEU A 238 1.40 -0.36 -16.78
CA LEU A 238 0.98 -1.45 -15.89
C LEU A 238 0.79 -0.96 -14.45
N ARG A 239 1.72 -0.17 -13.93
CA ARG A 239 1.67 0.34 -12.55
C ARG A 239 0.41 1.16 -12.25
N ARG A 240 -0.09 1.90 -13.24
CA ARG A 240 -1.31 2.72 -13.11
C ARG A 240 -2.59 1.94 -13.44
N SER A 241 -2.48 0.70 -13.92
CA SER A 241 -3.64 -0.09 -14.27
C SER A 241 -4.45 -0.46 -13.03
N PRO A 242 -5.80 -0.35 -13.06
CA PRO A 242 -6.64 -0.77 -11.95
C PRO A 242 -6.40 -2.24 -11.57
N THR A 243 -6.22 -3.11 -12.56
CA THR A 243 -5.97 -4.54 -12.35
C THR A 243 -4.69 -4.80 -11.53
N PHE A 244 -3.61 -4.05 -11.77
CA PHE A 244 -2.39 -4.15 -10.98
C PHE A 244 -2.58 -3.62 -9.56
N LEU A 245 -3.21 -2.46 -9.41
CA LEU A 245 -3.38 -1.82 -8.11
C LEU A 245 -4.33 -2.59 -7.18
N GLU A 246 -5.47 -3.05 -7.71
CA GLU A 246 -6.48 -3.84 -6.99
C GLU A 246 -5.90 -5.17 -6.49
N PHE A 247 -4.95 -5.77 -7.20
CA PHE A 247 -4.27 -6.99 -6.75
C PHE A 247 -3.63 -6.82 -5.37
N PHE A 248 -3.18 -5.63 -5.03
CA PHE A 248 -2.60 -5.35 -3.72
C PHE A 248 -3.67 -5.16 -2.65
N TYR A 249 -4.54 -4.16 -2.81
CA TYR A 249 -5.36 -3.69 -1.69
C TYR A 249 -6.83 -4.18 -1.72
N LEU A 250 -7.39 -4.58 -2.86
CA LEU A 250 -8.85 -4.77 -2.98
C LEU A 250 -9.39 -5.84 -2.02
N GLY A 251 -8.66 -6.93 -1.84
CA GLY A 251 -9.03 -7.98 -0.89
C GLY A 251 -9.12 -7.48 0.55
N ASP A 252 -8.26 -6.54 0.95
CA ASP A 252 -8.29 -5.94 2.29
C ASP A 252 -9.47 -5.01 2.48
N LEU A 253 -9.80 -4.23 1.44
CA LEU A 253 -10.98 -3.36 1.46
C LEU A 253 -12.27 -4.20 1.56
N GLN A 254 -12.36 -5.29 0.80
CA GLN A 254 -13.49 -6.22 0.87
C GLN A 254 -13.60 -6.91 2.23
N ALA A 255 -12.47 -7.35 2.81
CA ALA A 255 -12.44 -7.94 4.15
C ALA A 255 -12.87 -6.92 5.22
N GLY A 256 -12.36 -5.68 5.14
CA GLY A 256 -12.77 -4.58 6.00
C GLY A 256 -14.26 -4.28 5.89
N GLN A 257 -14.78 -4.18 4.66
CA GLN A 257 -16.22 -3.96 4.42
C GLN A 257 -17.08 -5.07 5.02
N MET A 258 -16.67 -6.34 4.84
CA MET A 258 -17.38 -7.48 5.41
C MET A 258 -17.44 -7.39 6.94
N LEU A 259 -16.30 -7.12 7.58
CA LEU A 259 -16.21 -7.00 9.04
C LEU A 259 -17.05 -5.83 9.58
N MET A 260 -17.07 -4.71 8.87
CA MET A 260 -17.93 -3.58 9.21
C MET A 260 -19.41 -3.93 9.09
N ARG A 261 -19.82 -4.69 8.06
CA ARG A 261 -21.22 -5.11 7.88
C ARG A 261 -21.73 -5.98 9.03
N VAL A 262 -20.86 -6.77 9.66
CA VAL A 262 -21.18 -7.58 10.83
C VAL A 262 -20.91 -6.86 12.17
N GLY A 263 -20.46 -5.60 12.13
CA GLY A 263 -20.20 -4.77 13.32
C GLY A 263 -18.86 -5.02 14.02
N HIS A 264 -17.96 -5.82 13.43
CA HIS A 264 -16.62 -6.11 13.98
C HIS A 264 -15.61 -5.01 13.60
N TYR A 265 -15.83 -3.78 14.06
CA TYR A 265 -15.01 -2.62 13.70
C TYR A 265 -13.54 -2.76 14.13
N GLN A 266 -13.28 -3.32 15.32
CA GLN A 266 -11.91 -3.54 15.80
C GLN A 266 -11.11 -4.46 14.87
N GLU A 267 -11.76 -5.50 14.35
CA GLU A 267 -11.12 -6.46 13.45
C GLU A 267 -10.97 -5.88 12.04
N ALA A 268 -11.92 -5.02 11.62
CA ALA A 268 -11.88 -4.32 10.35
C ALA A 268 -10.68 -3.37 10.21
N LEU A 269 -10.19 -2.78 11.32
CA LEU A 269 -9.07 -1.84 11.31
C LEU A 269 -7.80 -2.45 10.69
N GLY A 270 -7.51 -3.73 10.94
CA GLY A 270 -6.30 -4.38 10.43
C GLY A 270 -6.22 -4.35 8.90
N PRO A 271 -7.17 -4.98 8.18
CA PRO A 271 -7.24 -4.91 6.73
C PRO A 271 -7.33 -3.48 6.20
N LEU A 272 -8.18 -2.61 6.78
CA LEU A 272 -8.36 -1.24 6.28
C LEU A 272 -7.09 -0.40 6.36
N LEU A 273 -6.35 -0.48 7.48
CA LEU A 273 -5.08 0.22 7.65
C LEU A 273 -4.00 -0.34 6.71
N ASN A 274 -3.99 -1.65 6.48
CA ASN A 274 -3.08 -2.25 5.51
C ASN A 274 -3.41 -1.81 4.07
N GLY A 275 -4.69 -1.81 3.71
CA GLY A 275 -5.19 -1.29 2.44
C GLY A 275 -4.79 0.18 2.21
N LEU A 276 -4.92 1.02 3.24
CA LEU A 276 -4.47 2.42 3.17
C LEU A 276 -2.96 2.50 2.91
N ARG A 277 -2.13 1.78 3.68
CA ARG A 277 -0.67 1.76 3.48
C ARG A 277 -0.29 1.29 2.08
N LEU A 278 -0.97 0.27 1.55
CA LEU A 278 -0.76 -0.20 0.18
C LEU A 278 -1.12 0.88 -0.84
N GLN A 279 -2.29 1.53 -0.69
CA GLN A 279 -2.74 2.60 -1.57
C GLN A 279 -1.76 3.79 -1.58
N GLU A 280 -1.21 4.16 -0.42
CA GLU A 280 -0.19 5.21 -0.30
C GLU A 280 1.11 4.84 -1.00
N LYS A 281 1.66 3.64 -0.72
CA LYS A 281 2.93 3.18 -1.33
C LYS A 281 2.81 3.05 -2.85
N LEU A 282 1.65 2.64 -3.35
CA LEU A 282 1.38 2.54 -4.78
C LEU A 282 1.11 3.91 -5.45
N GLY A 283 0.99 4.97 -4.65
CA GLY A 283 0.76 6.35 -5.11
C GLY A 283 -0.67 6.65 -5.57
N CYS A 284 -1.67 5.92 -5.06
CA CYS A 284 -3.06 6.05 -5.48
C CYS A 284 -3.63 7.46 -5.21
N GLU A 285 -3.25 8.11 -4.10
CA GLU A 285 -3.71 9.45 -3.75
C GLU A 285 -3.31 10.50 -4.81
N GLN A 286 -2.05 10.47 -5.25
CA GLN A 286 -1.51 11.43 -6.22
C GLN A 286 -2.03 11.14 -7.62
N GLN A 287 -2.15 9.86 -7.98
CA GLN A 287 -2.68 9.44 -9.27
C GLN A 287 -4.15 9.86 -9.43
N GLY A 288 -4.99 9.68 -8.41
CA GLY A 288 -6.40 10.08 -8.45
C GLY A 288 -6.63 11.59 -8.62
N LYS A 289 -5.67 12.43 -8.23
CA LYS A 289 -5.70 13.89 -8.43
C LYS A 289 -5.31 14.30 -9.85
N GLN A 290 -4.37 13.60 -10.48
CA GLN A 290 -3.84 13.94 -11.81
C GLN A 290 -4.64 13.29 -12.95
N GLN A 291 -5.16 12.08 -12.73
CA GLN A 291 -6.03 11.36 -13.66
C GLN A 291 -7.21 10.80 -12.86
N PRO A 292 -8.42 11.35 -13.00
CA PRO A 292 -9.59 10.86 -12.28
C PRO A 292 -10.08 9.54 -12.90
N GLN A 293 -9.31 8.47 -12.72
CA GLN A 293 -9.85 7.12 -12.88
C GLN A 293 -10.84 6.90 -11.74
N TYR A 294 -12.12 6.88 -12.08
CA TYR A 294 -13.25 6.84 -11.14
C TYR A 294 -13.04 5.78 -10.04
N GLN A 295 -12.65 4.57 -10.42
CA GLN A 295 -12.57 3.42 -9.51
C GLN A 295 -11.47 3.55 -8.44
N GLN A 296 -10.27 4.05 -8.80
CA GLN A 296 -9.19 4.22 -7.82
C GLN A 296 -9.53 5.29 -6.79
N ARG A 297 -10.16 6.39 -7.23
CA ARG A 297 -10.64 7.45 -6.33
C ARG A 297 -11.73 6.93 -5.41
N THR A 298 -12.65 6.10 -5.93
CA THR A 298 -13.68 5.44 -5.12
C THR A 298 -13.07 4.54 -4.06
N HIS A 299 -12.10 3.68 -4.41
CA HIS A 299 -11.43 2.81 -3.43
C HIS A 299 -10.65 3.60 -2.38
N TRP A 300 -9.98 4.69 -2.78
CA TRP A 300 -9.27 5.58 -1.85
C TRP A 300 -10.22 6.21 -0.82
N LEU A 301 -11.30 6.82 -1.32
CA LEU A 301 -12.32 7.44 -0.47
C LEU A 301 -13.01 6.39 0.41
N PHE A 302 -13.32 5.22 -0.13
CA PHE A 302 -13.87 4.10 0.63
C PHE A 302 -12.98 3.77 1.83
N THR A 303 -11.67 3.58 1.63
CA THR A 303 -10.74 3.24 2.72
C THR A 303 -10.76 4.29 3.82
N LEU A 304 -10.67 5.58 3.47
CA LEU A 304 -10.68 6.66 4.46
C LEU A 304 -12.00 6.69 5.24
N LEU A 305 -13.13 6.59 4.55
CA LEU A 305 -14.46 6.60 5.18
C LEU A 305 -14.70 5.39 6.07
N ALA A 306 -14.21 4.22 5.65
CA ALA A 306 -14.27 2.99 6.42
C ALA A 306 -13.46 3.12 7.72
N LEU A 307 -12.27 3.74 7.67
CA LEU A 307 -11.46 4.04 8.85
C LEU A 307 -12.13 5.07 9.76
N VAL A 308 -12.63 6.19 9.22
CA VAL A 308 -13.38 7.19 10.01
C VAL A 308 -14.52 6.53 10.78
N THR A 309 -15.31 5.70 10.08
CA THR A 309 -16.44 4.99 10.69
C THR A 309 -15.95 4.02 11.75
N SER A 310 -14.95 3.19 11.45
CA SER A 310 -14.45 2.19 12.40
C SER A 310 -13.87 2.82 13.66
N PHE A 311 -13.04 3.86 13.54
CA PHE A 311 -12.48 4.57 14.69
C PHE A 311 -13.53 5.33 15.49
N GLN A 312 -14.55 5.89 14.83
CA GLN A 312 -15.67 6.54 15.52
C GLN A 312 -16.44 5.53 16.39
N GLU A 313 -16.71 4.32 15.89
CA GLU A 313 -17.42 3.27 16.63
C GLU A 313 -16.60 2.71 17.80
N LEU A 314 -15.27 2.81 17.71
CA LEU A 314 -14.33 2.41 18.76
C LEU A 314 -13.96 3.55 19.72
N GLU A 315 -14.63 4.69 19.61
CA GLU A 315 -14.38 5.91 20.40
C GLU A 315 -12.95 6.47 20.29
N GLN A 316 -12.21 6.10 19.26
CA GLN A 316 -10.87 6.63 18.95
C GLN A 316 -11.01 7.89 18.09
N LEU A 317 -11.57 8.94 18.71
CA LEU A 317 -12.04 10.13 17.99
C LEU A 317 -10.92 10.94 17.32
N GLY A 318 -9.69 10.89 17.84
CA GLY A 318 -8.53 11.56 17.25
C GLY A 318 -8.15 10.96 15.90
N GLU A 319 -8.03 9.63 15.83
CA GLU A 319 -7.75 8.88 14.60
C GLU A 319 -8.89 9.05 13.59
N ALA A 320 -10.14 8.98 14.05
CA ALA A 320 -11.30 9.23 13.22
C ALA A 320 -11.25 10.63 12.58
N GLN A 321 -10.85 11.65 13.34
CA GLN A 321 -10.78 13.01 12.84
C GLN A 321 -9.64 13.19 11.83
N GLU A 322 -8.47 12.58 12.05
CA GLU A 322 -7.35 12.67 11.10
C GLU A 322 -7.69 12.10 9.72
N HIS A 323 -8.31 10.92 9.69
CA HIS A 323 -8.77 10.32 8.44
C HIS A 323 -9.89 11.13 7.78
N CYS A 324 -10.78 11.73 8.58
CA CYS A 324 -11.85 12.60 8.10
C CYS A 324 -11.31 13.88 7.47
N ASP A 325 -10.35 14.53 8.13
CA ASP A 325 -9.66 15.72 7.61
C ASP A 325 -8.91 15.41 6.32
N ARG A 326 -8.32 14.22 6.20
CA ARG A 326 -7.69 13.78 4.95
C ARG A 326 -8.70 13.62 3.81
N ALA A 327 -9.82 12.94 4.06
CA ALA A 327 -10.88 12.78 3.07
C ALA A 327 -11.46 14.14 2.63
N LEU A 328 -11.65 15.07 3.57
CA LEU A 328 -12.10 16.43 3.28
C LEU A 328 -11.10 17.23 2.45
N ARG A 329 -9.78 17.09 2.68
CA ARG A 329 -8.77 17.73 1.84
C ARG A 329 -8.83 17.26 0.38
N ASP A 330 -9.21 16.00 0.15
CA ASP A 330 -9.32 15.43 -1.21
C ASP A 330 -10.67 15.74 -1.90
N LEU A 331 -11.70 16.08 -1.12
CA LEU A 331 -13.05 16.39 -1.60
C LEU A 331 -13.41 17.86 -1.53
N ALA A 332 -12.58 18.69 -0.88
CA ALA A 332 -12.79 20.13 -0.76
C ALA A 332 -12.99 20.73 -2.17
N PRO A 333 -14.16 21.33 -2.46
CA PRO A 333 -14.43 21.88 -3.76
C PRO A 333 -13.61 23.15 -3.97
N SER A 334 -13.27 23.44 -5.23
CA SER A 334 -12.86 24.80 -5.60
C SER A 334 -14.04 25.76 -5.44
N GLN A 335 -13.75 27.05 -5.30
CA GLN A 335 -14.80 28.07 -5.17
C GLN A 335 -15.75 28.05 -6.38
N ASP A 336 -15.21 27.87 -7.58
CA ASP A 336 -16.00 27.74 -8.81
C ASP A 336 -16.91 26.51 -8.79
N ALA A 337 -16.40 25.36 -8.31
CA ALA A 337 -17.18 24.13 -8.21
C ALA A 337 -18.31 24.25 -7.18
N LEU A 338 -18.09 25.02 -6.10
CA LEU A 338 -19.10 25.30 -5.09
C LEU A 338 -20.23 26.15 -5.67
N LEU A 339 -19.90 27.23 -6.39
CA LEU A 339 -20.89 28.10 -7.04
C LEU A 339 -21.72 27.37 -8.11
N GLN A 340 -21.12 26.36 -8.76
CA GLN A 340 -21.81 25.53 -9.75
C GLN A 340 -22.51 24.30 -9.15
N HIS A 341 -22.50 24.14 -7.82
CA HIS A 341 -23.06 22.97 -7.12
C HIS A 341 -22.46 21.64 -7.61
N ARG A 342 -21.19 21.65 -8.03
CA ARG A 342 -20.46 20.50 -8.57
C ARG A 342 -19.49 19.94 -7.53
N PHE A 343 -20.03 19.40 -6.45
CA PHE A 343 -19.23 18.73 -5.42
C PHE A 343 -19.67 17.28 -5.21
N HIS A 344 -18.80 16.50 -4.58
CA HIS A 344 -19.03 15.08 -4.37
C HIS A 344 -20.16 14.84 -3.36
N PRO A 345 -21.08 13.88 -3.57
CA PRO A 345 -22.19 13.61 -2.64
C PRO A 345 -21.74 13.33 -1.19
N LEU A 346 -20.55 12.75 -1.02
CA LEU A 346 -19.98 12.46 0.30
C LEU A 346 -19.44 13.67 1.05
N LEU A 347 -19.35 14.84 0.42
CA LEU A 347 -18.80 16.04 1.06
C LEU A 347 -19.66 16.45 2.28
N ILE A 348 -20.98 16.48 2.12
CA ILE A 348 -21.89 16.90 3.19
C ILE A 348 -21.82 15.97 4.41
N PRO A 349 -22.02 14.64 4.28
CA PRO A 349 -21.95 13.75 5.45
C PRO A 349 -20.56 13.75 6.11
N LEU A 350 -19.49 13.93 5.33
CA LEU A 350 -18.13 14.12 5.87
C LEU A 350 -17.99 15.40 6.69
N LEU A 351 -18.47 16.55 6.18
CA LEU A 351 -18.42 17.82 6.89
C LEU A 351 -19.19 17.74 8.21
N GLN A 352 -20.39 17.15 8.19
CA GLN A 352 -21.20 16.95 9.40
C GLN A 352 -20.48 16.11 10.44
N ILE A 353 -19.85 15.01 10.02
CA ILE A 353 -19.11 14.13 10.95
C ILE A 353 -17.86 14.84 11.46
N ASN A 354 -17.11 15.53 10.59
CA ASN A 354 -15.92 16.27 11.01
C ASN A 354 -16.24 17.36 12.04
N VAL A 355 -17.30 18.14 11.82
CA VAL A 355 -17.77 19.16 12.76
C VAL A 355 -18.11 18.51 14.11
N ARG A 356 -18.88 17.40 14.10
CA ARG A 356 -19.23 16.66 15.32
C ARG A 356 -18.00 16.10 16.04
N LEU A 357 -17.06 15.49 15.31
CA LEU A 357 -15.81 14.97 15.87
C LEU A 357 -14.99 16.09 16.49
N SER A 358 -14.80 17.19 15.77
CA SER A 358 -14.04 18.37 16.22
C SER A 358 -14.64 19.01 17.47
N TRP A 359 -15.99 19.02 17.59
CA TRP A 359 -16.67 19.39 18.83
C TRP A 359 -16.29 18.48 20.00
N LYS A 360 -16.27 17.15 19.81
CA LYS A 360 -15.97 16.18 20.87
C LYS A 360 -14.51 16.23 21.34
N ILE A 361 -13.57 16.50 20.43
CA ILE A 361 -12.12 16.53 20.73
C ILE A 361 -11.56 17.94 20.92
N SER A 362 -12.43 18.96 21.00
CA SER A 362 -12.05 20.37 21.18
C SER A 362 -11.04 20.90 20.17
N ARG A 363 -11.17 20.51 18.89
CA ARG A 363 -10.35 21.03 17.78
C ARG A 363 -11.08 22.13 17.00
N ASP A 364 -10.31 22.95 16.29
CA ASP A 364 -10.89 23.99 15.43
C ASP A 364 -11.68 23.36 14.29
N LYS A 365 -12.87 23.91 14.06
CA LYS A 365 -13.89 23.44 13.12
C LYS A 365 -14.43 24.56 12.23
N ARG A 366 -13.98 25.80 12.44
CA ARG A 366 -14.54 27.01 11.79
C ARG A 366 -14.56 26.88 10.28
N ARG A 367 -13.45 26.42 9.69
CA ARG A 367 -13.34 26.23 8.23
C ARG A 367 -14.44 25.33 7.68
N TRP A 368 -14.70 24.21 8.33
CA TRP A 368 -15.66 23.21 7.87
C TRP A 368 -17.11 23.62 8.18
N GLU A 369 -17.35 24.32 9.30
CA GLU A 369 -18.65 24.92 9.60
C GLU A 369 -19.04 26.00 8.58
N VAL A 370 -18.12 26.88 8.21
CA VAL A 370 -18.35 27.90 7.17
C VAL A 370 -18.69 27.25 5.84
N LEU A 371 -17.90 26.25 5.41
CA LEU A 371 -18.16 25.53 4.16
C LEU A 371 -19.52 24.81 4.18
N LEU A 372 -19.89 24.18 5.29
CA LEU A 372 -21.19 23.53 5.44
C LEU A 372 -22.33 24.55 5.36
N GLN A 373 -22.16 25.72 5.98
CA GLN A 373 -23.13 26.81 5.94
C GLN A 373 -23.26 27.41 4.54
N GLU A 374 -22.16 27.56 3.78
CA GLU A 374 -22.18 28.01 2.39
C GLU A 374 -22.98 27.05 1.50
N ILE A 375 -22.78 25.74 1.65
CA ILE A 375 -23.53 24.71 0.93
C ILE A 375 -25.02 24.74 1.33
N GLN A 376 -25.33 24.96 2.60
CA GLN A 376 -26.71 25.08 3.06
C GLN A 376 -27.39 26.34 2.50
N ASN A 377 -26.67 27.47 2.48
CA ASN A 377 -27.16 28.75 1.98
C ASN A 377 -27.39 28.74 0.46
N SER A 378 -26.73 27.85 -0.28
CA SER A 378 -26.99 27.65 -1.71
C SER A 378 -28.28 26.83 -1.98
N GLY A 379 -28.96 26.36 -0.94
CA GLY A 379 -30.25 25.66 -1.05
C GLY A 379 -30.14 24.14 -1.16
N VAL A 380 -28.96 23.57 -0.91
CA VAL A 380 -28.76 22.12 -0.88
C VAL A 380 -29.26 21.56 0.47
N ASP A 381 -30.05 20.50 0.42
CA ASP A 381 -30.54 19.83 1.63
C ASP A 381 -29.40 19.11 2.34
N VAL A 382 -28.96 19.70 3.47
CA VAL A 382 -27.93 19.14 4.34
C VAL A 382 -28.53 18.12 5.32
N GLY A 383 -29.84 18.17 5.61
CA GLY A 383 -30.49 17.40 6.68
C GLY A 383 -30.77 15.94 6.32
N ASN A 384 -31.21 15.66 5.08
CA ASN A 384 -31.65 14.32 4.66
C ASN A 384 -30.59 13.53 3.87
N GLN A 385 -29.31 13.75 4.16
CA GLN A 385 -28.22 13.04 3.47
C GLN A 385 -28.01 11.62 4.06
N PRO A 386 -27.69 10.63 3.22
CA PRO A 386 -27.39 9.27 3.70
C PRO A 386 -26.17 9.30 4.62
N SER A 387 -26.18 8.45 5.66
CA SER A 387 -25.04 8.33 6.56
C SER A 387 -23.82 7.74 5.83
N LEU A 388 -22.59 8.01 6.32
CA LEU A 388 -21.39 7.38 5.78
C LEU A 388 -21.46 5.85 5.85
N LYS A 389 -22.08 5.30 6.90
CA LYS A 389 -22.34 3.86 7.05
C LYS A 389 -23.19 3.34 5.91
N GLU A 390 -24.29 4.01 5.56
CA GLU A 390 -25.14 3.61 4.43
C GLU A 390 -24.38 3.62 3.10
N TYR A 391 -23.54 4.62 2.86
CA TYR A 391 -22.68 4.65 1.67
C TYR A 391 -21.74 3.43 1.64
N LEU A 392 -20.99 3.21 2.71
CA LEU A 392 -20.04 2.09 2.82
C LEU A 392 -20.72 0.73 2.68
N MET A 393 -21.96 0.58 3.12
CA MET A 393 -22.73 -0.65 2.98
C MET A 393 -23.19 -0.89 1.54
N LYS A 394 -23.59 0.18 0.84
CA LYS A 394 -24.09 0.12 -0.55
C LYS A 394 -22.97 0.06 -1.59
N GLU A 395 -21.77 0.54 -1.27
CA GLU A 395 -20.65 0.58 -2.21
C GLU A 395 -20.22 -0.83 -2.63
N ALA A 396 -20.12 -1.05 -3.95
CA ALA A 396 -19.77 -2.34 -4.51
C ALA A 396 -18.28 -2.36 -4.86
N LEU A 397 -17.45 -2.92 -3.96
CA LEU A 397 -16.02 -3.13 -4.19
C LEU A 397 -15.81 -4.35 -5.09
N VAL A 398 -16.11 -4.21 -6.38
CA VAL A 398 -15.90 -5.26 -7.38
C VAL A 398 -14.56 -5.02 -8.07
N GLU A 399 -13.89 -6.11 -8.45
CA GLU A 399 -12.74 -6.03 -9.36
C GLU A 399 -13.15 -5.28 -10.63
N SER A 400 -12.23 -4.53 -11.25
CA SER A 400 -12.45 -3.98 -12.59
C SER A 400 -12.66 -5.12 -13.60
N GLU A 401 -13.88 -5.68 -13.68
CA GLU A 401 -14.22 -6.72 -14.63
C GLU A 401 -14.13 -6.16 -16.06
N GLY A 402 -13.45 -6.93 -16.90
CA GLY A 402 -13.56 -6.83 -18.35
C GLY A 402 -14.08 -8.18 -18.79
N ASP A 403 -15.40 -8.32 -18.80
CA ASP A 403 -16.07 -9.41 -19.50
C ASP A 403 -17.28 -8.84 -20.26
N SER A 404 -16.97 -8.08 -21.31
CA SER A 404 -17.91 -7.88 -22.41
C SER A 404 -17.61 -8.91 -23.50
N LYS A 405 -17.93 -10.18 -23.22
CA LYS A 405 -18.43 -11.06 -24.30
C LYS A 405 -19.92 -10.82 -24.43
N GLY A 406 -20.27 -9.71 -25.06
CA GLY A 406 -21.56 -9.55 -25.70
C GLY A 406 -21.66 -10.62 -26.79
N LYS A 407 -22.32 -11.73 -26.46
CA LYS A 407 -22.76 -12.71 -27.45
C LYS A 407 -23.81 -11.98 -28.28
N ALA A 408 -23.38 -11.43 -29.43
CA ALA A 408 -24.29 -10.91 -30.44
C ALA A 408 -25.22 -12.07 -30.82
N LYS A 409 -26.46 -12.00 -30.32
CA LYS A 409 -27.55 -12.81 -30.80
C LYS A 409 -27.90 -12.21 -32.16
N GLY A 410 -27.42 -12.85 -33.22
CA GLY A 410 -27.90 -12.57 -34.57
C GLY A 410 -29.38 -12.94 -34.61
N ASP A 411 -30.25 -11.94 -34.64
CA ASP A 411 -31.59 -12.11 -35.18
C ASP A 411 -31.43 -12.16 -36.70
N ASP A 412 -31.42 -13.39 -37.22
CA ASP A 412 -31.69 -13.64 -38.64
C ASP A 412 -33.17 -13.33 -38.87
N THR A 413 -33.43 -12.30 -39.66
CA THR A 413 -34.75 -12.03 -40.22
C THR A 413 -34.78 -12.67 -41.61
N THR A 414 -35.53 -13.75 -41.74
CA THR A 414 -36.06 -14.24 -43.03
C THR A 414 -37.56 -14.35 -42.93
#